data_AF-A0AAD1WY33-F1
#
_entry.id   AF-A0AAD1WY33-F1
#
_cell.length_a   1.000
_cell.length_b   1.000
_cell.length_c   1.000
_cell.angle_alpha   90.00
_cell.angle_beta   90.00
_cell.angle_gamma   90.00
#
_symmetry.space_group_name_H-M   'P 1'
#
loop_
_entity.id
_entity.type
_entity.pdbx_description
1 polymer ?
#
loop_
_entity_poly.entity_id
_entity_poly.type
_entity_poly.pdbx_seq_one_letter_code
_entity_poly.pdbx_strand_id
1 'polypeptide(L)'
;MLRSCARLIRGGVALCNHPTILQTNSRVPRHFSVSNPHNASEFRDYGLPNASWSQNLQDLFNNFQELSKKGSWKRIPSYDSTVHHMEEVPPSEKRERRLFTRNLDKDGVGFEYTMFYNKAEKRTVCFFQSGPYLEGPPGFTHGGCIATIIDSTAGAGVVYSYGPVMTANLNINYRK
;
A
#
# COMPACT_ATOMS: atom_id res chain seq x y z
N MET A 1 -11.57 -50.61 28.38
CA MET A 1 -10.14 -50.75 28.75
C MET A 1 -9.42 -49.50 28.26
N LEU A 2 -9.29 -48.49 29.13
CA LEU A 2 -8.04 -47.99 29.75
C LEU A 2 -7.18 -47.12 28.79
N ARG A 3 -7.31 -45.78 28.91
CA ARG A 3 -6.35 -44.79 29.51
C ARG A 3 -5.29 -44.33 28.50
N SER A 4 -5.36 -43.09 28.00
CA SER A 4 -4.90 -41.82 28.61
C SER A 4 -3.38 -41.71 28.76
N CYS A 5 -2.79 -40.68 28.13
CA CYS A 5 -1.65 -39.96 28.69
C CYS A 5 -1.55 -38.54 28.09
N ALA A 6 -1.94 -37.55 28.89
CA ALA A 6 -1.55 -36.14 28.76
C ALA A 6 -0.49 -35.82 29.83
N ARG A 7 0.47 -34.93 29.52
CA ARG A 7 1.19 -34.02 30.43
C ARG A 7 2.11 -33.11 29.58
N LEU A 8 1.86 -31.80 29.49
CA LEU A 8 2.24 -30.70 30.41
C LEU A 8 3.75 -30.49 30.55
N ILE A 9 4.27 -29.43 29.93
CA ILE A 9 5.35 -28.60 30.50
C ILE A 9 4.96 -27.12 30.35
N ARG A 10 4.79 -26.49 31.51
CA ARG A 10 4.62 -25.05 31.76
C ARG A 10 6.00 -24.48 32.14
N GLY A 11 6.23 -23.21 31.81
CA GLY A 11 6.92 -22.28 32.70
C GLY A 11 8.36 -21.91 32.34
N GLY A 12 8.58 -20.61 32.11
CA GLY A 12 9.91 -20.01 31.99
C GLY A 12 9.84 -18.53 31.61
N VAL A 13 9.35 -17.69 32.52
CA VAL A 13 9.48 -16.22 32.45
C VAL A 13 10.90 -15.86 32.86
N ALA A 14 11.66 -15.18 32.01
CA ALA A 14 12.94 -14.58 32.35
C ALA A 14 12.80 -13.06 32.41
N LEU A 15 12.80 -12.52 33.62
CA LEU A 15 12.99 -11.11 33.95
C LEU A 15 14.50 -10.83 33.93
N CYS A 16 14.95 -9.89 33.10
CA CYS A 16 16.32 -9.38 33.14
C CYS A 16 16.31 -7.95 33.69
N ASN A 17 17.04 -7.78 34.79
CA ASN A 17 17.14 -6.57 35.62
C ASN A 17 17.95 -5.46 34.95
N HIS A 18 17.47 -4.23 35.14
CA HIS A 18 18.18 -2.97 34.88
C HIS A 18 19.25 -2.71 35.97
N PRO A 19 20.41 -2.12 35.64
CA PRO A 19 21.19 -1.34 36.59
C PRO A 19 21.06 0.17 36.32
N THR A 20 20.79 0.90 37.39
CA THR A 20 20.81 2.36 37.49
C THR A 20 22.25 2.84 37.73
N ILE A 21 22.76 3.76 36.91
CA ILE A 21 23.97 4.54 37.22
C ILE A 21 23.59 6.02 37.20
N LEU A 22 23.85 6.69 38.33
CA LEU A 22 23.81 8.14 38.52
C LEU A 22 25.22 8.72 38.34
N GLN A 23 25.29 9.92 37.74
CA GLN A 23 26.30 11.01 37.81
C GLN A 23 26.46 11.62 36.40
N THR A 24 26.60 12.92 36.13
CA THR A 24 26.63 14.20 36.87
C THR A 24 26.54 15.33 35.83
N ASN A 25 26.01 16.48 36.21
CA ASN A 25 25.92 17.70 35.39
C ASN A 25 27.28 18.26 34.93
N SER A 26 27.39 18.60 33.64
CA SER A 26 28.17 19.76 33.18
C SER A 26 27.58 20.36 31.89
N ARG A 27 27.29 21.67 31.94
CA ARG A 27 26.73 22.47 30.84
C ARG A 27 27.84 22.90 29.88
N VAL A 28 27.59 22.78 28.58
CA VAL A 28 28.13 23.68 27.54
C VAL A 28 27.04 23.90 26.48
N PRO A 29 26.53 25.13 26.24
CA PRO A 29 25.67 25.39 25.11
C PRO A 29 26.54 25.54 23.86
N ARG A 30 26.49 24.57 22.95
CA ARG A 30 27.00 24.76 21.59
C ARG A 30 25.83 25.19 20.72
N HIS A 31 25.81 26.48 20.39
CA HIS A 31 25.10 26.98 19.23
C HIS A 31 25.64 26.24 18.00
N PHE A 32 24.77 25.53 17.29
CA PHE A 32 24.99 25.14 15.90
C PHE A 32 23.81 25.63 15.07
N SER A 33 24.15 26.31 13.99
CA SER A 33 23.27 26.99 13.05
C SER A 33 22.08 26.16 12.61
N VAL A 34 20.93 26.83 12.52
CA VAL A 34 19.80 26.40 11.72
C VAL A 34 20.23 26.47 10.25
N SER A 35 20.52 25.33 9.66
CA SER A 35 20.42 25.16 8.21
C SER A 35 20.15 23.70 7.92
N ASN A 36 18.86 23.36 7.91
CA ASN A 36 18.43 22.21 7.13
C ASN A 36 16.96 22.37 6.73
N PRO A 37 16.67 22.84 5.50
CA PRO A 37 15.43 22.45 4.86
C PRO A 37 15.67 21.03 4.36
N HIS A 38 15.70 20.05 5.25
CA HIS A 38 15.37 18.71 4.80
C HIS A 38 13.91 18.77 4.41
N ASN A 39 13.68 18.93 3.11
CA ASN A 39 12.42 18.68 2.45
C ASN A 39 11.87 17.39 3.06
N ALA A 40 10.76 17.49 3.81
CA ALA A 40 9.96 16.32 4.08
C ALA A 40 9.69 15.71 2.71
N SER A 41 10.24 14.52 2.42
CA SER A 41 10.02 13.90 1.12
C SER A 41 8.53 13.67 0.99
N GLU A 42 7.87 14.51 0.21
CA GLU A 42 6.43 14.39 -0.03
C GLU A 42 6.22 13.00 -0.64
N PHE A 43 5.45 12.16 0.05
CA PHE A 43 5.27 10.77 -0.36
C PHE A 43 4.64 10.76 -1.75
N ARG A 44 5.35 10.17 -2.72
CA ARG A 44 4.90 10.13 -4.10
C ARG A 44 3.62 9.31 -4.22
N ASP A 45 2.53 9.95 -4.62
CA ASP A 45 1.29 9.29 -5.02
C ASP A 45 1.42 8.76 -6.45
N TYR A 46 1.63 7.45 -6.58
CA TYR A 46 1.71 6.76 -7.87
C TYR A 46 0.33 6.57 -8.54
N GLY A 47 -0.75 6.95 -7.86
CA GLY A 47 -2.12 6.95 -8.40
C GLY A 47 -2.47 8.20 -9.21
N LEU A 48 -1.51 9.10 -9.44
CA LEU A 48 -1.63 10.31 -10.26
C LEU A 48 -1.04 10.12 -11.66
N PRO A 49 -1.51 10.88 -12.67
CA PRO A 49 -0.97 10.81 -14.02
C PRO A 49 0.53 11.05 -14.10
N ASN A 50 1.19 10.30 -14.98
CA ASN A 50 2.58 10.50 -15.36
C ASN A 50 2.74 10.37 -16.88
N ALA A 51 3.95 10.64 -17.39
CA ALA A 51 4.22 10.67 -18.82
C ALA A 51 4.01 9.32 -19.55
N SER A 52 3.91 8.20 -18.82
CA SER A 52 3.68 6.88 -19.40
C SER A 52 2.20 6.53 -19.61
N TRP A 53 1.28 7.29 -19.02
CA TRP A 53 -0.15 6.99 -19.12
C TRP A 53 -0.64 7.22 -20.55
N SER A 54 -1.35 6.24 -21.11
CA SER A 54 -2.06 6.41 -22.37
C SER A 54 -3.13 7.49 -22.26
N GLN A 55 -3.49 8.09 -23.40
CA GLN A 55 -4.56 9.07 -23.46
C GLN A 55 -5.85 8.53 -22.85
N ASN A 56 -6.20 7.28 -23.13
CA ASN A 56 -7.39 6.63 -22.58
C ASN A 56 -7.39 6.59 -21.04
N LEU A 57 -6.25 6.24 -20.42
CA LEU A 57 -6.15 6.23 -18.96
C LEU A 57 -6.25 7.64 -18.38
N GLN A 58 -5.65 8.64 -19.03
CA GLN A 58 -5.75 10.05 -18.64
C GLN A 58 -7.20 10.56 -18.72
N ASP A 59 -7.91 10.25 -19.80
CA ASP A 59 -9.30 10.66 -20.00
C ASP A 59 -10.24 10.05 -18.95
N LEU A 60 -10.07 8.75 -18.65
CA LEU A 60 -10.82 8.06 -17.59
C LEU A 60 -10.57 8.68 -16.21
N PHE A 61 -9.30 9.00 -15.91
CA PHE A 61 -8.93 9.67 -14.67
C PHE A 61 -9.58 11.05 -14.57
N ASN A 62 -9.49 11.88 -15.61
CA ASN A 62 -10.07 13.22 -15.62
C ASN A 62 -11.60 13.18 -15.44
N ASN A 63 -12.28 12.25 -16.11
CA ASN A 63 -13.72 12.05 -15.96
C ASN A 63 -14.09 11.73 -14.50
N PHE A 64 -13.38 10.81 -13.86
CA PHE A 64 -13.65 10.44 -12.46
C PHE A 64 -13.23 11.51 -11.45
N GLN A 65 -12.24 12.35 -11.77
CA GLN A 65 -11.92 13.54 -10.99
C GLN A 65 -13.09 14.55 -11.00
N GLU A 66 -13.72 14.79 -12.15
CA GLU A 66 -14.92 15.65 -12.22
C GLU A 66 -16.10 15.06 -11.44
N LEU A 67 -16.29 13.73 -11.50
CA LEU A 67 -17.30 13.06 -10.68
C LEU A 67 -16.99 13.14 -9.18
N SER A 68 -15.70 13.20 -8.82
CA SER A 68 -15.27 13.36 -7.43
C SER A 68 -15.55 14.77 -6.90
N LYS A 69 -15.43 15.81 -7.73
CA LYS A 69 -15.83 17.19 -7.37
C LYS A 69 -17.33 17.29 -7.06
N LYS A 70 -18.16 16.48 -7.73
CA LYS A 70 -19.60 16.37 -7.47
C LYS A 70 -19.93 15.55 -6.21
N GLY A 71 -18.92 15.00 -5.52
CA GLY A 71 -19.06 14.27 -4.27
C GLY A 71 -19.48 12.80 -4.41
N SER A 72 -19.69 12.29 -5.63
CA SER A 72 -20.13 10.92 -5.86
C SER A 72 -19.00 9.89 -5.75
N TRP A 73 -17.76 10.32 -6.01
CA TRP A 73 -16.58 9.47 -6.00
C TRP A 73 -15.46 10.10 -5.16
N LYS A 74 -14.59 9.26 -4.59
CA LYS A 74 -13.38 9.68 -3.90
C LYS A 74 -12.21 8.90 -4.46
N ARG A 75 -11.17 9.60 -4.92
CA ARG A 75 -9.91 8.97 -5.34
C ARG A 75 -9.22 8.31 -4.14
N ILE A 76 -8.69 7.12 -4.35
CA ILE A 76 -7.83 6.39 -3.41
C ILE A 76 -6.37 6.70 -3.80
N PRO A 77 -5.58 7.37 -2.92
CA PRO A 77 -4.15 7.54 -3.14
C PRO A 77 -3.41 6.20 -3.14
N SER A 78 -2.27 6.14 -3.84
CA SER A 78 -1.49 4.91 -3.97
C SER A 78 0.00 5.19 -3.78
N TYR A 79 0.53 4.92 -2.60
CA TYR A 79 1.97 4.99 -2.31
C TYR A 79 2.68 3.65 -2.57
N ASP A 80 4.01 3.65 -2.45
CA ASP A 80 4.86 2.45 -2.56
C ASP A 80 4.79 1.51 -1.34
N SER A 81 3.82 1.71 -0.45
CA SER A 81 3.63 0.94 0.78
C SER A 81 2.16 0.96 1.22
N THR A 82 1.76 -0.03 2.01
CA THR A 82 0.39 -0.21 2.50
C THR A 82 -0.01 0.77 3.61
N VAL A 83 0.50 2.00 3.60
CA VAL A 83 0.21 3.01 4.64
C VAL A 83 -1.28 3.40 4.65
N HIS A 84 -2.00 3.13 3.57
CA HIS A 84 -3.37 3.60 3.36
C HIS A 84 -4.48 2.89 4.13
N HIS A 85 -4.16 1.94 5.01
CA HIS A 85 -5.18 1.19 5.75
C HIS A 85 -5.10 1.36 7.26
N MET A 86 -4.10 2.11 7.74
CA MET A 86 -3.91 2.39 9.15
C MET A 86 -3.55 3.87 9.25
N GLU A 87 -4.42 4.70 9.83
CA GLU A 87 -4.22 6.15 9.98
C GLU A 87 -2.96 6.54 10.80
N GLU A 88 -2.14 5.57 11.23
CA GLU A 88 -1.14 5.74 12.29
C GLU A 88 0.30 5.38 11.91
N VAL A 89 0.60 4.98 10.66
CA VAL A 89 1.98 4.65 10.29
C VAL A 89 2.56 5.71 9.35
N PRO A 90 3.40 6.65 9.85
CA PRO A 90 4.11 7.58 8.99
C PRO A 90 4.96 6.79 8.00
N PRO A 91 5.04 7.21 6.74
CA PRO A 91 5.84 6.46 5.80
C PRO A 91 7.33 6.68 6.10
N SER A 92 8.08 5.61 6.40
CA SER A 92 9.49 5.71 6.78
C SER A 92 10.40 5.89 5.55
N GLU A 93 11.49 6.65 5.73
CA GLU A 93 12.47 6.97 4.67
C GLU A 93 13.31 5.75 4.20
N LYS A 94 13.48 4.74 5.06
CA LYS A 94 14.20 3.50 4.74
C LYS A 94 13.21 2.36 4.58
N ARG A 95 12.95 1.98 3.33
CA ARG A 95 12.02 0.88 3.02
C ARG A 95 12.74 -0.28 2.36
N GLU A 96 12.94 -1.34 3.14
CA GLU A 96 13.32 -2.67 2.64
C GLU A 96 12.16 -3.38 1.93
N ARG A 97 10.93 -2.84 2.04
CA ARG A 97 9.70 -3.47 1.55
C ARG A 97 8.87 -2.46 0.76
N ARG A 98 8.24 -2.94 -0.31
CA ARG A 98 7.35 -2.14 -1.16
C ARG A 98 6.04 -2.86 -1.39
N LEU A 99 4.97 -2.09 -1.64
CA LEU A 99 3.72 -2.63 -2.15
C LEU A 99 4.01 -3.30 -3.50
N PHE A 100 3.53 -4.53 -3.68
CA PHE A 100 3.85 -5.33 -4.86
C PHE A 100 3.46 -4.64 -6.18
N THR A 101 2.32 -3.95 -6.21
CA THR A 101 1.87 -3.20 -7.39
C THR A 101 2.64 -1.90 -7.64
N ARG A 102 3.52 -1.48 -6.73
CA ARG A 102 4.34 -0.25 -6.80
C ARG A 102 5.81 -0.54 -6.50
N ASN A 103 6.28 -1.74 -6.87
CA ASN A 103 7.63 -2.21 -6.56
C ASN A 103 8.68 -1.81 -7.59
N LEU A 104 8.29 -1.31 -8.77
CA LEU A 104 9.18 -0.87 -9.84
C LEU A 104 9.39 0.65 -9.79
N ASP A 105 10.65 1.08 -9.91
CA ASP A 105 11.01 2.51 -9.84
C ASP A 105 10.73 3.30 -11.11
N LYS A 106 10.65 2.60 -12.24
CA LYS A 106 10.42 3.23 -13.54
C LYS A 106 8.91 3.24 -13.84
N ASP A 107 8.40 4.42 -14.15
CA ASP A 107 7.02 4.59 -14.61
C ASP A 107 6.78 3.84 -15.93
N GLY A 108 5.57 3.32 -16.11
CA GLY A 108 5.09 2.71 -17.35
C GLY A 108 5.57 1.30 -17.61
N VAL A 109 6.57 0.78 -16.89
CA VAL A 109 7.05 -0.60 -17.11
C VAL A 109 6.22 -1.66 -16.37
N GLY A 110 5.54 -1.27 -15.29
CA GLY A 110 4.79 -2.15 -14.40
C GLY A 110 3.30 -1.89 -14.35
N PHE A 111 2.75 -1.78 -13.14
CA PHE A 111 1.35 -1.49 -12.91
C PHE A 111 1.11 0.02 -12.88
N GLU A 112 0.55 0.56 -13.95
CA GLU A 112 0.01 1.93 -13.96
C GLU A 112 -1.48 1.87 -13.65
N TYR A 113 -1.88 2.38 -12.49
CA TYR A 113 -3.29 2.35 -12.11
C TYR A 113 -3.70 3.50 -11.20
N THR A 114 -5.01 3.74 -11.15
CA THR A 114 -5.66 4.67 -10.23
C THR A 114 -7.01 4.10 -9.80
N MET A 115 -7.41 4.35 -8.56
CA MET A 115 -8.64 3.81 -8.00
C MET A 115 -9.55 4.92 -7.48
N PHE A 116 -10.85 4.72 -7.66
CA PHE A 116 -11.91 5.58 -7.14
C PHE A 116 -12.93 4.74 -6.38
N TYR A 117 -13.38 5.26 -5.25
CA TYR A 117 -14.38 4.63 -4.39
C TYR A 117 -15.63 5.49 -4.29
N ASN A 118 -16.79 4.86 -4.47
CA ASN A 118 -18.09 5.43 -4.20
C ASN A 118 -18.65 4.81 -2.92
N LYS A 119 -18.80 5.64 -1.88
CA LYS A 119 -19.25 5.22 -0.55
C LYS A 119 -20.72 4.80 -0.54
N ALA A 120 -21.58 5.47 -1.29
CA ALA A 120 -23.02 5.18 -1.33
C ALA A 120 -23.28 3.82 -1.98
N GLU A 121 -22.54 3.51 -3.05
CA GLU A 121 -22.66 2.26 -3.80
C GLU A 121 -21.78 1.13 -3.26
N LYS A 122 -20.88 1.41 -2.30
CA LYS A 122 -19.81 0.51 -1.85
C LYS A 122 -19.04 -0.10 -3.03
N ARG A 123 -18.71 0.77 -4.01
CA ARG A 123 -18.15 0.36 -5.29
C ARG A 123 -16.76 0.97 -5.46
N THR A 124 -15.79 0.13 -5.81
CA THR A 124 -14.46 0.57 -6.25
C THR A 124 -14.30 0.34 -7.73
N VAL A 125 -13.75 1.33 -8.44
CA VAL A 125 -13.35 1.24 -9.83
C VAL A 125 -11.84 1.46 -9.89
N CYS A 126 -11.15 0.58 -10.61
CA CYS A 126 -9.72 0.70 -10.91
C CYS A 126 -9.57 0.88 -12.42
N PHE A 127 -8.83 1.91 -12.82
CA PHE A 127 -8.32 2.02 -14.17
C PHE A 127 -6.89 1.56 -14.19
N PHE A 128 -6.60 0.58 -15.03
CA PHE A 128 -5.32 -0.12 -15.08
C PHE A 128 -4.79 -0.15 -16.51
N GLN A 129 -3.53 0.22 -16.66
CA GLN A 129 -2.73 0.06 -17.85
C GLN A 129 -1.53 -0.83 -17.52
N SER A 130 -1.42 -1.94 -18.23
CA SER A 130 -0.31 -2.87 -18.09
C SER A 130 0.94 -2.35 -18.79
N GLY A 131 2.07 -2.32 -18.09
CA GLY A 131 3.38 -2.11 -18.69
C GLY A 131 3.98 -3.39 -19.29
N PRO A 132 5.07 -3.25 -20.07
CA PRO A 132 5.75 -4.37 -20.74
C PRO A 132 6.35 -5.42 -19.81
N TYR A 133 6.69 -5.10 -18.56
CA TYR A 133 7.28 -6.10 -17.64
C TYR A 133 6.24 -7.02 -17.00
N LEU A 134 4.95 -6.78 -17.28
CA LEU A 134 3.86 -7.63 -16.84
C LEU A 134 3.46 -8.65 -17.90
N GLU A 135 4.28 -8.87 -18.93
CA GLU A 135 4.01 -9.83 -20.00
C GLU A 135 3.97 -11.28 -19.48
N GLY A 136 3.00 -12.06 -19.99
CA GLY A 136 2.93 -13.51 -19.82
C GLY A 136 3.14 -14.18 -21.17
N PRO A 137 2.08 -14.56 -21.89
CA PRO A 137 2.20 -14.89 -23.32
C PRO A 137 2.67 -13.66 -24.12
N PRO A 138 3.39 -13.84 -25.24
CA PRO A 138 3.89 -12.73 -26.06
C PRO A 138 2.77 -11.75 -26.47
N GLY A 139 2.90 -10.49 -26.08
CA GLY A 139 1.95 -9.40 -26.33
C GLY A 139 0.77 -9.32 -25.35
N PHE A 140 0.69 -10.20 -24.33
CA PHE A 140 -0.42 -10.25 -23.38
C PHE A 140 0.07 -10.12 -21.93
N THR A 141 -0.71 -9.42 -21.10
CA THR A 141 -0.45 -9.35 -19.66
C THR A 141 -0.56 -10.74 -19.02
N HIS A 142 0.40 -11.08 -18.16
CA HIS A 142 0.42 -12.30 -17.39
C HIS A 142 -0.83 -12.42 -16.51
N GLY A 143 -1.48 -13.59 -16.54
CA GLY A 143 -2.71 -13.83 -15.79
C GLY A 143 -2.58 -13.54 -14.29
N GLY A 144 -1.41 -13.84 -13.71
CA GLY A 144 -1.08 -13.48 -12.32
C GLY A 144 -1.09 -11.97 -12.06
N CYS A 145 -0.61 -11.13 -12.99
CA CYS A 145 -0.64 -9.68 -12.85
C CYS A 145 -2.07 -9.13 -12.94
N ILE A 146 -2.90 -9.73 -13.82
CA ILE A 146 -4.34 -9.43 -13.87
C ILE A 146 -5.01 -9.83 -12.54
N ALA A 147 -4.69 -11.00 -11.99
CA ALA A 147 -5.19 -11.41 -10.68
C ALA A 147 -4.75 -10.45 -9.57
N THR A 148 -3.50 -9.97 -9.61
CA THR A 148 -2.97 -8.99 -8.66
C THR A 148 -3.77 -7.68 -8.68
N ILE A 149 -4.08 -7.13 -9.84
CA ILE A 149 -4.83 -5.87 -9.89
C ILE A 149 -6.30 -6.06 -9.47
N ILE A 150 -6.90 -7.22 -9.76
CA ILE A 150 -8.24 -7.59 -9.28
C ILE A 150 -8.25 -7.70 -7.75
N ASP A 151 -7.30 -8.46 -7.18
CA ASP A 151 -7.15 -8.61 -5.72
C ASP A 151 -6.94 -7.26 -5.04
N SER A 152 -6.04 -6.44 -5.56
CA SER A 152 -5.77 -5.10 -5.03
C SER A 152 -7.01 -4.20 -5.06
N THR A 153 -7.80 -4.26 -6.14
CA THR A 153 -9.01 -3.45 -6.31
C THR A 153 -10.13 -3.91 -5.37
N ALA A 154 -10.38 -5.21 -5.30
CA ALA A 154 -11.38 -5.79 -4.41
C ALA A 154 -11.01 -5.57 -2.94
N GLY A 155 -9.76 -5.84 -2.58
CA GLY A 155 -9.20 -5.59 -1.25
C GLY A 155 -9.34 -4.12 -0.84
N ALA A 156 -8.95 -3.17 -1.70
CA ALA A 156 -9.12 -1.75 -1.43
C ALA A 156 -10.59 -1.38 -1.18
N GLY A 157 -11.53 -1.90 -1.98
CA GLY A 157 -12.95 -1.65 -1.77
C GLY A 157 -13.51 -2.18 -0.46
N VAL A 158 -13.10 -3.39 -0.06
CA VAL A 158 -13.51 -3.97 1.23
C VAL A 158 -12.88 -3.19 2.38
N VAL A 159 -11.59 -2.83 2.29
CA VAL A 159 -10.93 -2.06 3.34
C VAL A 159 -11.55 -0.68 3.53
N TYR A 160 -11.85 0.03 2.45
CA TYR A 160 -12.54 1.33 2.51
C TYR A 160 -13.99 1.25 3.01
N SER A 161 -14.59 0.06 2.95
CA SER A 161 -15.97 -0.17 3.41
C SER A 161 -16.03 -0.65 4.86
N TYR A 162 -15.08 -1.47 5.30
CA TYR A 162 -15.19 -2.28 6.53
C TYR A 162 -13.92 -2.33 7.38
N GLY A 163 -12.82 -1.68 6.97
CA GLY A 163 -11.54 -1.70 7.69
C GLY A 163 -10.61 -2.87 7.29
N PRO A 164 -9.51 -3.09 8.04
CA PRO A 164 -8.47 -4.04 7.65
C PRO A 164 -8.98 -5.48 7.47
N VAL A 165 -8.66 -6.09 6.32
CA VAL A 165 -9.06 -7.46 5.97
C VAL A 165 -7.93 -8.18 5.20
N MET A 166 -8.05 -9.50 5.08
CA MET A 166 -7.20 -10.33 4.23
C MET A 166 -8.06 -11.12 3.24
N THR A 167 -7.56 -11.32 2.02
CA THR A 167 -8.23 -12.14 1.01
C THR A 167 -8.28 -13.60 1.44
N ALA A 168 -9.49 -14.15 1.60
CA ALA A 168 -9.69 -15.57 1.91
C ALA A 168 -9.92 -16.43 0.66
N ASN A 169 -10.58 -15.89 -0.35
CA ASN A 169 -10.84 -16.55 -1.62
C ASN A 169 -10.77 -15.53 -2.76
N LEU A 170 -10.12 -15.91 -3.85
CA LEU A 170 -10.10 -15.18 -5.11
C LEU A 170 -10.36 -16.18 -6.24
N ASN A 171 -11.51 -16.05 -6.89
CA ASN A 171 -11.92 -16.91 -7.99
C ASN A 171 -12.06 -16.07 -9.27
N ILE A 172 -11.23 -16.35 -10.27
CA ILE A 172 -11.13 -15.56 -11.50
C ILE A 172 -11.36 -16.47 -12.70
N ASN A 173 -12.28 -16.04 -13.57
CA ASN A 173 -12.50 -16.64 -14.88
C ASN A 173 -11.98 -15.71 -15.97
N TYR A 174 -10.82 -16.03 -16.57
CA TYR A 174 -10.25 -15.29 -17.68
C TYR A 174 -11.06 -15.57 -18.96
N ARG A 175 -11.58 -14.52 -19.59
CA ARG A 175 -12.49 -14.65 -20.75
C ARG A 175 -11.87 -14.21 -22.07
N LYS A 176 -10.94 -13.26 -22.04
CA LYS A 176 -10.26 -12.65 -23.19
C LYS A 176 -8.87 -12.20 -22.75
#